data_AF-A0A8A4ZAM6-F1
#
_entry.id   AF-A0A8A4ZAM6-F1
#
_cell.length_a   1.000
_cell.length_b   1.000
_cell.length_c   1.000
_cell.angle_alpha   90.00
_cell.angle_beta   90.00
_cell.angle_gamma   90.00
#
_symmetry.space_group_name_H-M   'P 1'
#
loop_
_entity.id
_entity.type
_entity.pdbx_description
1 polymer ?
#
loop_
_entity_poly.entity_id
_entity_poly.type
_entity_poly.pdbx_seq_one_letter_code
_entity_poly.pdbx_strand_id
1 'polypeptide(L)'
;MGAYIEAINAEDPSTLAAIATPDLAQSTIDGWFGTTIEEVQIDAALDGTQLAIGTEYEAQDNAWVHIDAVFHHTDGSLPEGELTGWGYYLTRDEPSSSWYIWTQGSS
;
A
#
# COMPACT_ATOMS: atom_id res chain seq x y z
N MET A 1 -6.63 -4.86 -18.12
CA MET A 1 -6.41 -4.39 -16.73
C MET A 1 -7.63 -3.69 -16.14
N GLY A 2 -8.42 -2.93 -16.93
CA GLY A 2 -9.62 -2.21 -16.41
C GLY A 2 -10.67 -3.09 -15.72
N ALA A 3 -11.16 -4.14 -16.39
CA ALA A 3 -12.22 -5.00 -15.86
C ALA A 3 -11.89 -5.72 -14.53
N TYR A 4 -10.61 -6.02 -14.29
CA TYR A 4 -10.17 -6.65 -13.03
C TYR A 4 -10.26 -5.68 -11.86
N ILE A 5 -9.76 -4.47 -12.04
CA ILE A 5 -9.83 -3.40 -11.03
C ILE A 5 -11.28 -2.94 -10.83
N GLU A 6 -12.08 -2.88 -11.90
CA GLU A 6 -13.52 -2.60 -11.80
C GLU A 6 -14.25 -3.65 -10.96
N ALA A 7 -13.95 -4.93 -11.14
CA ALA A 7 -14.54 -6.02 -10.34
C ALA A 7 -14.10 -5.96 -8.86
N ILE A 8 -12.84 -5.60 -8.59
CA ILE A 8 -12.35 -5.35 -7.23
C ILE A 8 -13.11 -4.19 -6.58
N ASN A 9 -13.20 -3.05 -7.28
CA ASN A 9 -13.87 -1.85 -6.75
C ASN A 9 -15.39 -2.03 -6.57
N ALA A 10 -16.01 -2.92 -7.34
CA ALA A 10 -17.42 -3.26 -7.23
C ALA A 10 -17.69 -4.42 -6.23
N GLU A 11 -16.66 -4.98 -5.59
CA GLU A 11 -16.75 -6.16 -4.73
C GLU A 11 -17.49 -7.34 -5.41
N ASP A 12 -17.18 -7.61 -6.68
CA ASP A 12 -17.85 -8.64 -7.49
C ASP A 12 -16.99 -9.92 -7.62
N PRO A 13 -17.12 -10.90 -6.70
CA PRO A 13 -16.35 -12.14 -6.74
C PRO A 13 -16.70 -13.00 -7.95
N SER A 14 -17.92 -12.86 -8.50
CA SER A 14 -18.37 -13.65 -9.65
C SER A 14 -17.65 -13.23 -10.92
N THR A 15 -17.48 -11.91 -11.12
CA THR A 15 -16.70 -11.37 -12.23
C THR A 15 -15.21 -11.72 -12.07
N LEU A 16 -14.64 -11.63 -10.87
CA LEU A 16 -13.25 -12.04 -10.63
C LEU A 16 -13.00 -13.51 -10.99
N ALA A 17 -13.88 -14.41 -10.57
CA ALA A 17 -13.79 -15.83 -10.89
C ALA A 17 -13.90 -16.12 -12.41
N ALA A 18 -14.56 -15.24 -13.17
CA ALA A 18 -14.72 -15.38 -14.62
C ALA A 18 -13.52 -14.86 -15.42
N ILE A 19 -12.78 -13.87 -14.89
CA ILE A 19 -11.73 -13.14 -15.63
C ILE A 19 -10.30 -13.44 -15.15
N ALA A 20 -10.14 -14.07 -14.00
CA ALA A 20 -8.85 -14.42 -13.42
C ALA A 20 -8.68 -15.94 -13.26
N THR A 21 -7.46 -16.38 -12.99
CA THR A 21 -7.25 -17.78 -12.58
C THR A 21 -7.92 -18.03 -11.23
N PRO A 22 -8.35 -19.26 -10.94
CA PRO A 22 -8.99 -19.58 -9.65
C PRO A 22 -8.16 -19.11 -8.44
N ASP A 23 -6.85 -19.34 -8.47
CA ASP A 23 -5.94 -18.95 -7.38
C ASP A 23 -5.86 -17.43 -7.19
N LEU A 24 -5.81 -16.67 -8.30
CA LEU A 24 -5.75 -15.20 -8.24
C LEU A 24 -7.08 -14.60 -7.78
N ALA A 25 -8.20 -15.13 -8.28
CA ALA A 25 -9.53 -14.71 -7.87
C ALA A 25 -9.74 -14.98 -6.37
N GLN A 26 -9.40 -16.19 -5.91
CA GLN A 26 -9.56 -16.56 -4.51
C GLN A 26 -8.64 -15.73 -3.60
N SER A 27 -7.37 -15.57 -3.95
CA SER A 27 -6.44 -14.73 -3.19
C SER A 27 -6.91 -13.27 -3.09
N THR A 28 -7.57 -12.76 -4.14
CA THR A 28 -8.11 -11.39 -4.14
C THR A 28 -9.37 -11.29 -3.29
N ILE A 29 -10.24 -12.29 -3.34
CA ILE A 29 -11.44 -12.33 -2.48
C ILE A 29 -11.02 -12.41 -1.02
N ASP A 30 -10.14 -13.35 -0.67
CA ASP A 30 -9.69 -13.55 0.71
C ASP A 30 -8.93 -12.32 1.23
N GLY A 31 -8.08 -11.72 0.40
CA GLY A 31 -7.31 -10.54 0.80
C GLY A 31 -8.14 -9.25 0.83
N TRP A 32 -8.79 -8.91 -0.29
CA TRP A 32 -9.40 -7.59 -0.51
C TRP A 32 -10.85 -7.49 -0.04
N PHE A 33 -11.63 -8.56 -0.13
CA PHE A 33 -13.03 -8.58 0.35
C PHE A 33 -13.14 -9.20 1.74
N GLY A 34 -12.22 -10.11 2.07
CA GLY A 34 -12.14 -10.78 3.36
C GLY A 34 -11.59 -9.90 4.48
N THR A 35 -11.13 -8.68 4.18
CA THR A 35 -10.43 -7.83 5.16
C THR A 35 -10.99 -6.42 5.22
N THR A 36 -11.18 -5.88 6.42
CA THR A 36 -11.41 -4.45 6.65
C THR A 36 -10.18 -3.81 7.26
N ILE A 37 -9.96 -2.52 6.94
CA ILE A 37 -8.84 -1.74 7.44
C ILE A 37 -9.39 -0.67 8.39
N GLU A 38 -8.90 -0.67 9.61
CA GLU A 38 -9.23 0.31 10.65
C GLU A 38 -7.97 1.01 11.16
N GLU A 39 -8.18 2.10 11.90
CA GLU A 39 -7.13 2.82 12.64
C GLU A 39 -5.89 3.18 11.80
N VAL A 40 -6.09 3.62 10.55
CA VAL A 40 -4.99 4.04 9.68
C VAL A 40 -4.30 5.27 10.27
N GLN A 41 -3.04 5.10 10.66
CA GLN A 41 -2.16 6.16 11.14
C GLN A 41 -1.03 6.35 10.14
N ILE A 42 -0.75 7.62 9.84
CA ILE A 42 0.36 8.03 8.99
C ILE A 42 1.25 8.90 9.85
N ASP A 43 2.45 8.41 10.11
CA ASP A 43 3.43 9.14 10.91
C ASP A 43 3.96 10.37 10.18
N ALA A 44 4.45 11.33 10.97
CA ALA A 44 5.19 12.44 10.42
C ALA A 44 6.39 11.93 9.62
N ALA A 45 6.56 12.45 8.40
CA ALA A 45 7.65 12.05 7.55
C ALA A 45 8.99 12.34 8.25
N LEU A 46 9.86 11.33 8.30
CA LEU A 46 11.23 11.53 8.73
C LEU A 46 11.96 12.30 7.62
N ASP A 47 12.52 13.46 7.96
CA ASP A 47 13.30 14.25 7.01
C ASP A 47 14.59 13.51 6.60
N GLY A 48 15.07 13.79 5.39
CA GLY A 48 16.17 13.04 4.81
C GLY A 48 17.52 13.23 5.48
N THR A 49 17.64 13.99 6.58
CA THR A 49 18.92 14.14 7.30
C THR A 49 19.38 12.83 7.93
N GLN A 50 18.44 11.91 8.23
CA GLN A 50 18.73 10.54 8.69
C GLN A 50 18.70 9.49 7.57
N LEU A 51 18.08 9.80 6.42
CA LEU A 51 17.82 8.85 5.33
C LEU A 51 18.75 9.00 4.12
N ALA A 52 19.46 10.13 3.99
CA ALA A 52 20.32 10.44 2.84
C ALA A 52 21.69 9.72 2.85
N ILE A 53 21.93 8.79 3.78
CA ILE A 53 23.18 8.01 3.78
C ILE A 53 23.12 6.99 2.63
N GLY A 54 23.70 7.36 1.48
CA GLY A 54 23.90 6.47 0.33
C GLY A 54 22.98 6.70 -0.87
N THR A 55 22.20 7.79 -0.92
CA THR A 55 21.42 8.20 -2.10
C THR A 55 22.06 9.41 -2.79
N GLU A 56 21.78 9.59 -4.09
CA GLU A 56 22.28 10.74 -4.88
C GLU A 56 21.47 12.04 -4.67
N TYR A 57 20.42 11.97 -3.86
CA TYR A 57 19.46 13.05 -3.64
C TYR A 57 19.74 13.78 -2.31
N GLU A 58 19.50 15.10 -2.28
CA GLU A 58 19.69 15.89 -1.05
C GLU A 58 18.68 15.51 0.05
N ALA A 59 19.06 15.69 1.32
CA ALA A 59 18.22 15.37 2.48
C ALA A 59 16.83 16.05 2.46
N GLN A 60 16.70 17.20 1.81
CA GLN A 60 15.44 17.94 1.70
C GLN A 60 14.50 17.40 0.61
N ASP A 61 14.97 16.49 -0.23
CA ASP A 61 14.26 15.94 -1.38
C ASP A 61 13.95 14.44 -1.21
N ASN A 62 14.18 13.93 0.00
CA ASN A 62 13.83 12.58 0.41
C ASN A 62 13.06 12.60 1.72
N ALA A 63 12.10 11.68 1.83
CA ALA A 63 11.32 11.48 3.03
C ALA A 63 10.99 10.00 3.21
N TRP A 64 10.87 9.55 4.46
CA TRP A 64 10.29 8.24 4.79
C TRP A 64 8.97 8.46 5.51
N VAL A 65 7.91 7.82 5.00
CA VAL A 65 6.58 7.85 5.61
C VAL A 65 6.27 6.44 6.11
N HIS A 66 6.01 6.32 7.41
CA HIS A 66 5.51 5.10 8.01
C HIS A 66 3.98 5.13 8.07
N ILE A 67 3.37 3.98 7.81
CA ILE A 67 1.93 3.77 7.84
C ILE A 67 1.68 2.57 8.71
N ASP A 68 0.84 2.75 9.71
CA ASP A 68 0.29 1.70 10.54
C ASP A 68 -1.20 1.56 10.25
N ALA A 69 -1.67 0.32 10.16
CA ALA A 69 -3.09 0.03 10.03
C ALA A 69 -3.45 -1.27 10.76
N VAL A 70 -4.68 -1.34 11.26
CA VAL A 70 -5.22 -2.54 11.89
C VAL A 70 -6.11 -3.26 10.87
N PHE A 71 -5.78 -4.51 10.57
CA PHE A 71 -6.53 -5.34 9.64
C PHE A 71 -7.42 -6.31 10.40
N HIS A 72 -8.70 -6.41 10.02
CA HIS A 72 -9.66 -7.37 10.57
C HIS A 72 -10.20 -8.27 9.47
N HIS A 73 -10.45 -9.55 9.77
CA HIS A 73 -11.17 -10.42 8.84
C HIS A 73 -12.68 -10.25 8.98
N THR A 74 -13.37 -10.17 7.84
CA THR A 74 -14.84 -9.99 7.78
C THR A 74 -15.60 -11.24 8.21
N ASP A 75 -14.97 -12.41 8.22
CA ASP A 75 -15.53 -13.67 8.71
C ASP A 75 -15.48 -13.81 10.25
N GLY A 76 -14.87 -12.84 10.94
CA GLY A 76 -14.72 -12.82 12.39
C GLY A 76 -13.56 -13.67 12.92
N SER A 77 -12.68 -14.22 12.08
CA SER A 77 -11.53 -15.02 12.54
C SER A 77 -10.43 -14.17 13.20
N LEU A 78 -10.42 -12.86 12.96
CA LEU A 78 -9.46 -11.91 13.53
C LEU A 78 -10.20 -10.73 14.19
N PRO A 79 -10.91 -10.97 15.32
CA PRO A 79 -11.80 -9.98 15.92
C PRO A 79 -11.06 -8.82 16.59
N GLU A 80 -9.87 -9.07 17.14
CA GLU A 80 -9.03 -8.04 17.79
C GLU A 80 -8.18 -7.26 16.78
N GLY A 81 -8.18 -7.66 15.51
CA GLY A 81 -7.36 -7.07 14.47
C GLY A 81 -5.88 -7.44 14.56
N GLU A 82 -5.15 -7.18 13.48
CA GLU A 82 -3.69 -7.29 13.41
C GLU A 82 -3.09 -5.95 13.00
N LEU A 83 -2.26 -5.37 13.87
CA LEU A 83 -1.49 -4.17 13.57
C LEU A 83 -0.36 -4.52 12.61
N THR A 84 -0.39 -3.93 11.41
CA THR A 84 0.65 -4.05 10.41
C THR A 84 1.18 -2.66 10.06
N GLY A 85 2.51 -2.54 10.12
CA GLY A 85 3.23 -1.32 9.75
C GLY A 85 4.07 -1.52 8.49
N TRP A 86 4.03 -0.57 7.56
CA TRP A 86 4.92 -0.50 6.40
C TRP A 86 5.37 0.93 6.15
N GLY A 87 6.28 1.14 5.20
CA GLY A 87 6.67 2.49 4.86
C GLY A 87 7.05 2.67 3.41
N TYR A 88 6.94 3.92 2.97
CA TYR A 88 7.31 4.36 1.63
C TYR A 88 8.48 5.33 1.70
N TYR A 89 9.48 5.08 0.87
CA TYR A 89 10.49 6.09 0.56
C TYR A 89 9.93 7.01 -0.51
N LEU A 90 9.90 8.30 -0.23
CA LEU A 90 9.43 9.33 -1.13
C LEU A 90 10.61 10.16 -1.61
N THR A 91 10.61 10.48 -2.90
CA THR A 91 11.60 11.36 -3.53
C THR A 91 10.88 12.43 -4.36
N ARG A 92 11.56 13.54 -4.64
CA ARG A 92 11.10 14.61 -5.52
C ARG A 92 12.30 15.25 -6.21
N ASP A 93 12.09 15.82 -7.39
CA ASP A 93 13.19 16.40 -8.17
C ASP A 93 13.61 17.78 -7.65
N GLU A 94 12.64 18.55 -7.13
CA GLU A 94 12.84 19.89 -6.57
C GLU A 94 11.91 20.12 -5.36
N PRO A 95 12.24 21.05 -4.43
CA PRO A 95 11.43 21.30 -3.24
C PRO A 95 9.96 21.71 -3.49
N SER A 96 9.66 22.21 -4.68
CA SER A 96 8.32 22.65 -5.11
C SER A 96 7.55 21.58 -5.90
N SER A 97 8.20 20.47 -6.27
CA SER A 97 7.63 19.41 -7.09
C SER A 97 6.83 18.39 -6.27
N SER A 98 6.03 17.59 -6.95
CA SER A 98 5.27 16.50 -6.33
C SER A 98 6.20 15.41 -5.79
N TRP A 99 5.80 14.79 -4.68
CA TRP A 99 6.47 13.60 -4.16
C TRP A 99 6.08 12.36 -4.96
N TYR A 100 7.07 11.49 -5.19
CA TYR A 100 6.91 10.21 -5.84
C TYR A 100 7.35 9.09 -4.90
N ILE A 101 6.65 7.96 -4.91
CA ILE A 101 7.14 6.76 -4.24
C ILE A 101 8.33 6.25 -5.02
N TRP A 102 9.48 6.19 -4.37
CA TRP A 102 10.67 5.62 -4.95
C TRP A 102 10.56 4.09 -4.96
N THR A 103 10.63 3.52 -6.14
CA THR A 103 10.71 2.07 -6.33
C THR A 103 12.10 1.74 -6.85
N GLN A 104 12.89 0.97 -6.09
CA GLN A 104 14.18 0.48 -6.55
C GLN A 104 13.96 -0.59 -7.63
N GLY A 105 13.83 -0.18 -8.89
CA GLY A 105 13.69 -1.09 -10.03
C GLY A 105 12.62 -0.67 -11.03
N SER A 106 13.02 0.09 -12.04
CA SER A 106 12.52 -0.10 -13.39
C SER A 106 13.63 0.26 -14.37
N SER A 107 14.30 -0.78 -14.87
CA SER A 107 15.07 -0.75 -16.11
C SER A 107 14.17 -1.12 -17.28
#